data_AF-A0A9E6BS99-F1
#
_entry.id   AF-A0A9E6BS99-F1
#
_cell.length_a   1.000
_cell.length_b   1.000
_cell.length_c   1.000
_cell.angle_alpha   90.00
_cell.angle_beta   90.00
_cell.angle_gamma   90.00
#
_symmetry.space_group_name_H-M   'P 1'
#
loop_
_entity.id
_entity.type
_entity.pdbx_description
1 polymer ?
#
loop_
_entity_poly.entity_id
_entity_poly.type
_entity_poly.pdbx_seq_one_letter_code
_entity_poly.pdbx_strand_id
1 'polypeptide(L)'
;MSKHGKKTTTGSGMTRRQAVAGSLGVAAAMAGLSQALAAPARRSGLRGKRVLVAIGEFSEGLETYYMIYRLIEEGVKPVVAAPKVKRLQLVVHDFEPQYSNYTEKLGYQIET
;
A
#
# COMPACT_ATOMS: atom_id res chain seq x y z
N MET A 1 -10.81 55.95 72.78
CA MET A 1 -11.31 54.56 72.86
C MET A 1 -10.57 53.72 71.84
N SER A 2 -10.15 52.52 72.24
CA SER A 2 -9.00 51.77 71.73
C SER A 2 -9.38 50.70 70.70
N LYS A 3 -8.56 50.60 69.64
CA LYS A 3 -8.04 49.39 68.96
C LYS A 3 -8.93 48.42 68.14
N HIS A 4 -8.32 48.06 66.99
CA HIS A 4 -8.35 46.78 66.24
C HIS A 4 -9.46 46.62 65.17
N GLY A 5 -9.21 46.08 63.96
CA GLY A 5 -8.04 45.33 63.48
C GLY A 5 -7.98 45.05 61.97
N LYS A 6 -6.87 44.38 61.63
CA LYS A 6 -6.31 43.84 60.37
C LYS A 6 -7.32 43.23 59.37
N LYS A 7 -7.02 43.34 58.06
CA LYS A 7 -6.48 42.23 57.22
C LYS A 7 -6.13 42.65 55.78
N THR A 8 -4.91 42.31 55.40
CA THR A 8 -4.31 42.24 54.07
C THR A 8 -4.72 40.94 53.35
N THR A 9 -4.78 40.92 52.00
CA THR A 9 -4.24 39.85 51.10
C THR A 9 -4.64 40.12 49.64
N THR A 10 -3.70 40.57 48.78
CA THR A 10 -2.82 39.80 47.86
C THR A 10 -3.41 39.54 46.47
N GLY A 11 -2.74 40.09 45.45
CA GLY A 11 -3.02 39.87 44.04
C GLY A 11 -2.71 38.45 43.56
N SER A 12 -3.52 38.01 42.59
CA SER A 12 -3.42 36.75 41.88
C SER A 12 -2.22 36.76 40.91
N GLY A 13 -1.10 36.19 41.33
CA GLY A 13 0.05 35.90 40.48
C GLY A 13 0.10 34.40 40.16
N MET A 14 -0.01 34.05 38.88
CA MET A 14 0.04 32.68 38.39
C MET A 14 1.34 32.00 38.83
N THR A 15 1.23 30.85 39.50
CA THR A 15 2.38 30.20 40.12
C THR A 15 3.20 29.43 39.09
N ARG A 16 4.52 29.37 39.27
CA ARG A 16 5.49 28.71 38.37
C ARG A 16 5.14 27.25 38.04
N ARG A 17 4.33 26.59 38.87
CA ARG A 17 3.80 25.23 38.65
C ARG A 17 2.69 25.17 37.59
N GLN A 18 1.85 26.20 37.51
CA GLN A 18 0.79 26.29 36.49
C GLN A 18 1.37 26.53 35.09
N ALA A 19 2.50 27.25 34.99
CA ALA A 19 3.21 27.46 33.73
C ALA A 19 3.84 26.17 33.15
N VAL A 20 4.35 25.28 34.02
CA VAL A 20 4.97 24.00 33.61
C VAL A 20 3.91 22.95 33.23
N ALA A 21 2.76 22.93 33.92
CA ALA A 21 1.66 22.04 33.56
C ALA A 21 1.05 22.39 32.19
N GLY A 22 0.98 23.67 31.84
CA GLY A 22 0.49 24.12 30.53
C GLY A 22 1.43 23.79 29.37
N SER A 23 2.75 23.85 29.59
CA SER A 23 3.73 23.59 28.51
C SER A 23 3.89 22.10 28.18
N LEU A 24 3.69 21.20 29.15
CA LEU A 24 3.73 19.75 28.94
C LEU A 24 2.49 19.21 28.19
N GLY A 25 1.30 19.76 28.47
CA GLY A 25 0.06 19.35 27.79
C GLY A 25 0.04 19.69 26.30
N VAL A 26 0.58 20.85 25.92
CA VAL A 26 0.68 21.29 24.53
C VAL A 26 1.69 20.42 23.76
N ALA A 27 2.83 20.08 24.37
CA ALA A 27 3.84 19.23 23.72
C ALA A 27 3.32 17.80 23.47
N ALA A 28 2.57 17.22 24.40
CA ALA A 28 1.96 15.89 24.23
C ALA A 28 0.86 15.88 23.16
N ALA A 29 0.02 16.92 23.10
CA ALA A 29 -1.02 17.05 22.06
C ALA A 29 -0.41 17.23 20.66
N MET A 30 0.69 18.00 20.53
CA MET A 30 1.40 18.20 19.27
C MET A 30 2.16 16.94 18.80
N ALA A 31 2.72 16.16 19.73
CA ALA A 31 3.37 14.89 19.41
C ALA A 31 2.37 13.83 18.94
N GLY A 32 1.19 13.74 19.57
CA GLY A 32 0.11 12.84 19.16
C GLY A 32 -0.48 13.18 17.78
N LEU A 33 -0.56 14.47 17.44
CA LEU A 33 -1.05 14.92 16.13
C LEU A 33 -0.07 14.57 14.99
N SER A 34 1.24 14.63 15.26
CA SER A 34 2.28 14.24 14.30
C SER A 34 2.23 12.75 13.97
N GLN A 35 1.91 11.91 14.96
CA GLN A 35 1.82 10.46 14.78
C GLN A 35 0.53 10.03 14.07
N ALA A 36 -0.57 10.76 14.25
CA ALA A 36 -1.85 10.52 13.56
C ALA A 36 -1.85 10.96 12.08
N LEU A 37 -0.96 11.88 11.69
CA LEU A 37 -0.79 12.34 10.30
C LEU A 37 0.18 11.48 9.47
N ALA A 38 0.84 10.50 10.09
CA ALA A 38 1.68 9.54 9.38
C ALA A 38 0.79 8.57 8.59
N ALA A 39 0.33 9.00 7.42
CA ALA A 39 -0.24 8.12 6.41
C ALA A 39 0.71 6.92 6.19
N PRO A 40 0.20 5.69 6.02
CA PRO A 40 1.07 4.55 5.76
C PRO A 40 1.95 4.89 4.56
N ALA A 41 3.27 4.72 4.72
CA ALA A 41 4.24 5.02 3.67
C ALA A 41 3.72 4.47 2.36
N ARG A 42 3.35 5.37 1.44
CA ARG A 42 2.82 5.02 0.12
C ARG A 42 3.84 4.05 -0.46
N ARG A 43 3.44 2.78 -0.66
CA ARG A 43 4.37 1.75 -1.17
C ARG A 43 5.11 2.37 -2.36
N SER A 44 6.44 2.33 -2.31
CA SER A 44 7.28 2.77 -3.41
C SER A 44 6.77 2.13 -4.71
N GLY A 45 6.88 2.86 -5.83
CA GLY A 45 6.39 2.38 -7.12
C GLY A 45 6.86 0.97 -7.47
N LEU A 46 6.10 0.26 -8.31
CA LEU A 46 6.36 -1.15 -8.64
C LEU A 46 7.63 -1.36 -9.48
N ARG A 47 8.21 -0.29 -10.04
CA ARG A 47 9.43 -0.31 -10.84
C ARG A 47 10.58 -1.06 -10.12
N GLY A 48 11.23 -1.97 -10.83
CA GLY A 48 12.34 -2.80 -10.34
C GLY A 48 11.92 -3.97 -9.46
N LYS A 49 10.64 -4.10 -9.07
CA LYS A 49 10.15 -5.28 -8.33
C LYS A 49 10.09 -6.50 -9.22
N ARG A 50 10.15 -7.69 -8.61
CA ARG A 50 9.93 -8.97 -9.29
C ARG A 50 8.54 -9.48 -8.98
N VAL A 51 7.82 -9.94 -10.00
CA VAL A 51 6.47 -10.52 -9.86
C VAL A 51 6.46 -11.90 -10.49
N LEU A 52 5.99 -12.90 -9.73
CA LEU A 52 5.80 -14.26 -10.22
C LEU A 52 4.58 -14.31 -11.15
N VAL A 53 4.80 -14.78 -12.37
CA VAL A 53 3.78 -15.09 -13.36
C VAL A 53 3.72 -16.62 -13.44
N ALA A 54 2.78 -17.23 -12.70
CA ALA A 54 2.60 -18.67 -12.68
C ALA A 54 1.66 -19.09 -13.81
N ILE A 55 2.16 -19.91 -14.74
CA ILE A 55 1.42 -20.41 -15.89
C ILE A 55 1.57 -21.94 -16.02
N GLY A 56 0.80 -22.54 -16.92
CA GLY A 56 0.83 -23.97 -17.20
C GLY A 56 0.63 -24.29 -18.67
N GLU A 57 0.63 -25.58 -18.99
CA GLU A 57 0.27 -25.99 -20.35
C GLU A 57 -1.15 -25.58 -20.68
N PHE A 58 -1.35 -25.11 -21.90
CA PHE A 58 -2.60 -24.59 -22.41
C PHE A 58 -3.19 -23.43 -21.57
N SER A 59 -2.34 -22.62 -20.92
CA SER A 59 -2.77 -21.30 -20.42
C SER A 59 -3.22 -20.41 -21.59
N GLU A 60 -4.17 -19.52 -21.33
CA GLU A 60 -4.68 -18.60 -22.34
C GLU A 60 -3.59 -17.59 -22.72
N GLY A 61 -3.38 -17.42 -24.03
CA GLY A 61 -2.26 -16.69 -24.60
C GLY A 61 -2.33 -15.20 -24.35
N LEU A 62 -3.49 -14.57 -24.54
CA LEU A 62 -3.67 -13.14 -24.34
C LEU A 62 -3.45 -12.75 -22.88
N GLU A 63 -4.07 -13.45 -21.93
CA GLU A 63 -3.92 -13.26 -20.49
C GLU A 63 -2.46 -13.38 -20.06
N THR A 64 -1.76 -14.39 -20.57
CA THR A 64 -0.34 -14.63 -20.29
C THR A 64 0.54 -13.47 -20.77
N TYR A 65 0.45 -13.13 -22.06
CA TYR A 65 1.32 -12.11 -22.64
C TYR A 65 0.95 -10.70 -22.19
N TYR A 66 -0.33 -10.39 -22.06
CA TYR A 66 -0.78 -9.10 -21.56
C TYR A 66 -0.24 -8.84 -20.15
N MET A 67 -0.32 -9.83 -19.26
CA MET A 67 0.24 -9.71 -17.92
C MET A 67 1.76 -9.45 -17.95
N ILE A 68 2.50 -10.20 -18.78
CA ILE A 68 3.96 -10.02 -18.92
C ILE A 68 4.29 -8.61 -19.42
N TYR A 69 3.67 -8.18 -20.51
CA TYR A 69 3.99 -6.89 -21.13
C TYR A 69 3.56 -5.70 -20.28
N ARG A 70 2.39 -5.77 -19.64
CA ARG A 70 1.94 -4.70 -18.74
C ARG A 70 2.85 -4.51 -17.53
N LEU A 71 3.40 -5.61 -16.99
CA LEU A 71 4.41 -5.55 -15.94
C LEU A 71 5.70 -4.86 -16.44
N ILE A 72 6.17 -5.22 -17.64
CA ILE A 72 7.36 -4.61 -18.25
C ILE A 72 7.17 -3.11 -18.48
N GLU A 73 6.01 -2.68 -19.00
CA GLU A 73 5.67 -1.27 -19.22
C GLU A 73 5.72 -0.45 -17.92
N GLU A 74 5.28 -1.04 -16.80
CA GLU A 74 5.34 -0.43 -15.48
C GLU A 74 6.75 -0.45 -14.86
N GLY A 75 7.73 -1.02 -15.57
CA GLY A 75 9.10 -1.20 -15.13
C GLY A 75 9.27 -2.33 -14.11
N VAL A 76 8.30 -3.24 -14.00
CA VAL A 76 8.36 -4.43 -13.16
C VAL A 76 9.07 -5.56 -13.93
N LYS A 77 9.79 -6.42 -13.22
CA LYS A 77 10.42 -7.62 -13.78
C LYS A 77 9.49 -8.83 -13.60
N PRO A 78 8.77 -9.29 -14.64
CA PRO A 78 8.04 -10.56 -14.57
C PRO A 78 9.02 -11.73 -14.42
N VAL A 79 8.61 -12.74 -13.67
CA VAL A 79 9.29 -14.01 -13.47
C VAL A 79 8.29 -15.08 -13.88
N VAL A 80 8.37 -15.51 -15.13
CA VAL A 80 7.50 -16.55 -15.68
C VAL A 80 7.95 -17.90 -15.11
N ALA A 81 7.02 -18.69 -14.60
CA ALA A 81 7.31 -20.01 -14.04
C ALA A 81 6.15 -20.97 -14.28
N ALA A 82 6.50 -22.25 -14.37
CA ALA A 82 5.57 -23.37 -14.47
C ALA A 82 6.03 -24.53 -13.59
N PRO A 83 5.19 -25.58 -13.36
CA PRO A 83 5.59 -26.73 -12.55
C PRO A 83 6.83 -27.49 -13.07
N LYS A 84 7.14 -27.37 -14.36
CA LYS A 84 8.36 -27.90 -14.99
C LYS A 84 8.95 -26.85 -15.93
N VAL A 85 10.28 -26.74 -15.93
CA VAL A 85 11.05 -25.88 -16.85
C VAL A 85 11.03 -26.52 -18.23
N LYS A 86 10.19 -26.01 -19.13
CA LYS A 86 10.10 -26.43 -20.53
C LYS A 86 9.39 -25.36 -21.35
N ARG A 87 9.52 -25.44 -22.67
CA ARG A 87 8.64 -24.70 -23.58
C ARG A 87 7.19 -25.18 -23.41
N LEU A 88 6.29 -24.25 -23.13
CA LEU A 88 4.85 -24.48 -23.00
C LEU A 88 4.13 -24.10 -24.29
N GLN A 89 3.05 -24.83 -24.59
CA GLN A 89 2.07 -24.51 -25.61
C GLN A 89 0.90 -23.78 -24.97
N LEU A 90 0.64 -22.54 -25.41
CA LEU A 90 -0.55 -21.78 -24.99
C LEU A 90 -1.72 -22.03 -25.93
N VAL A 91 -2.89 -21.55 -25.54
CA VAL A 91 -4.12 -21.61 -26.35
C VAL A 91 -4.74 -20.23 -26.52
N VAL A 92 -5.61 -20.12 -27.52
CA VAL A 92 -6.50 -18.98 -27.67
C VAL A 92 -7.92 -19.47 -27.40
N HIS A 93 -8.59 -18.81 -26.46
CA HIS A 93 -10.02 -19.00 -26.22
C HIS A 93 -10.81 -17.96 -27.04
N ASP A 94 -11.73 -18.43 -27.85
CA ASP A 94 -12.52 -17.57 -28.75
C ASP A 94 -13.96 -18.07 -28.86
N PHE A 95 -14.89 -17.20 -29.25
CA PHE A 95 -16.31 -17.53 -29.39
C PHE A 95 -16.72 -17.64 -30.85
N GLU A 96 -17.25 -18.80 -31.21
CA GLU A 96 -17.72 -19.08 -32.57
C GLU A 96 -19.24 -19.26 -32.58
N PRO A 97 -19.97 -18.76 -33.61
CA PRO A 97 -21.44 -18.78 -33.65
C PRO A 97 -22.09 -20.17 -33.52
N GLN A 98 -21.36 -21.24 -33.85
CA GLN A 98 -21.83 -22.62 -33.87
C GLN A 98 -21.76 -23.30 -32.49
N TYR A 99 -21.09 -22.67 -31.52
CA TYR A 99 -20.84 -23.26 -30.22
C TYR A 99 -21.49 -22.43 -29.12
N SER A 100 -21.99 -23.11 -28.09
CA SER A 100 -22.58 -22.47 -26.91
C SER A 100 -21.53 -22.02 -25.88
N ASN A 101 -20.25 -22.27 -26.15
CA ASN A 101 -19.13 -21.94 -25.27
C ASN A 101 -17.89 -21.58 -26.10
N TYR A 102 -16.80 -21.22 -25.42
CA TYR A 102 -15.53 -20.95 -26.07
C TYR A 102 -15.00 -22.17 -26.83
N THR A 103 -14.33 -21.89 -27.93
CA THR A 103 -13.47 -22.81 -28.68
C THR A 103 -12.04 -22.63 -28.20
N GLU A 104 -11.25 -23.69 -28.25
CA GLU A 104 -9.83 -23.67 -27.91
C GLU A 104 -8.99 -23.97 -29.15
N LYS A 105 -8.05 -23.08 -29.49
CA LYS A 105 -7.15 -23.20 -30.64
C LYS A 105 -5.70 -23.11 -30.17
N LEU A 106 -4.78 -23.74 -30.90
CA LEU A 106 -3.35 -23.63 -30.60
C LEU A 106 -2.89 -22.17 -30.71
N GLY A 107 -2.27 -21.67 -29.65
CA GLY A 107 -1.68 -20.34 -29.59
C GLY A 107 -0.17 -20.36 -29.76
N TYR A 108 0.48 -19.30 -29.28
CA TYR A 108 1.93 -19.19 -29.25
C TYR A 108 2.55 -20.11 -28.18
N GLN A 109 3.87 -20.23 -28.24
CA GLN A 109 4.65 -20.97 -27.24
C GLN A 109 5.47 -20.00 -26.40
N ILE A 110 5.70 -20.36 -25.13
CA ILE A 110 6.49 -19.57 -24.19
C ILE A 110 7.50 -20.44 -23.45
N GLU A 111 8.70 -19.89 -23.24
CA GLU A 111 9.73 -20.51 -22.40
C GLU A 111 9.52 -20.11 -20.94
N THR A 112 9.69 -21.08 -20.03
CA THR A 112 9.55 -20.90 -18.57
C THR A 112 10.81 -21.32 -17.85
#